data_AF-A0A4Q6B8Q2-F1
#
_entry.id   AF-A0A4Q6B8Q2-F1
#
_cell.length_a   1.000
_cell.length_b   1.000
_cell.length_c   1.000
_cell.angle_alpha   90.00
_cell.angle_beta   90.00
_cell.angle_gamma   90.00
#
_symmetry.space_group_name_H-M   'P 1'
#
loop_
_entity.id
_entity.type
_entity.pdbx_description
1 polymer ?
#
loop_
_entity_poly.entity_id
_entity_poly.type
_entity_poly.pdbx_seq_one_letter_code
_entity_poly.pdbx_strand_id
1 'polypeptide(L)'
;MPTNRRPKKSGSNGSSGSSNGPMRILLGLVGLGLFYFFFIRTVPAPNSSMSAVAQAPDAPAKTPYKEKFDFLPPPSTSTEPPQDLQKMRVSALKNRLYEIESIKLESDNGETKIPLKFLAEKRWCEGGDLDTFDYLIADKKSNEILITIETLTSTQRGDRFKTSLENLYRGFDKTFKLSLRNNPESLGLFICRDSEGKGRCRGKEVISHGELSRLLADPDTKTLTKTKDYILYFQNFVVRDGKLIAFNNNDISKEGTRGLRTHLEEAFGVKTADFDAAWKINTMLRSVPAKIEAKQITLKLPYNDPRCLPGNREPAPAPE
;
A
#
# COMPACT_ATOMS: atom_id res chain seq x y z
N MET A 1 63.04 -1.43 13.28
CA MET A 1 62.26 -0.79 14.36
C MET A 1 61.12 -1.70 14.75
N PRO A 2 60.83 -1.90 16.05
CA PRO A 2 60.13 -3.08 16.53
C PRO A 2 58.61 -2.99 16.40
N THR A 3 58.03 -4.15 16.11
CA THR A 3 56.62 -4.46 15.94
C THR A 3 55.88 -4.54 17.28
N ASN A 4 54.76 -3.82 17.43
CA ASN A 4 53.92 -3.86 18.61
C ASN A 4 52.72 -4.81 18.39
N ARG A 5 52.86 -6.07 18.80
CA ARG A 5 51.78 -7.07 18.82
C ARG A 5 50.99 -6.93 20.13
N ARG A 6 49.69 -6.65 20.05
CA ARG A 6 48.76 -6.75 21.18
C ARG A 6 48.19 -8.18 21.31
N PRO A 7 48.02 -8.72 22.53
CA PRO A 7 47.48 -10.05 22.74
C PRO A 7 45.95 -10.09 22.65
N LYS A 8 45.47 -11.18 22.06
CA LYS A 8 44.05 -11.55 21.89
C LYS A 8 43.57 -12.24 23.17
N LYS A 9 42.65 -11.63 23.92
CA LYS A 9 41.99 -12.27 25.06
C LYS A 9 40.91 -13.23 24.55
N SER A 10 41.19 -14.52 24.73
CA SER A 10 40.23 -15.62 24.67
C SER A 10 39.42 -15.64 25.97
N GLY A 11 38.10 -15.51 25.86
CA GLY A 11 37.16 -15.70 26.96
C GLY A 11 36.11 -16.71 26.54
N SER A 12 36.36 -17.99 26.86
CA SER A 12 35.34 -19.03 26.93
C SER A 12 34.49 -18.81 28.18
N ASN A 13 33.17 -18.93 28.08
CA ASN A 13 32.37 -19.44 29.18
C ASN A 13 31.13 -20.11 28.62
N GLY A 14 30.98 -21.38 28.98
CA GLY A 14 29.90 -22.25 28.54
C GLY A 14 28.57 -21.92 29.22
N SER A 15 27.50 -22.41 28.60
CA SER A 15 26.25 -22.67 29.28
C SER A 15 25.87 -24.13 29.06
N SER A 16 25.96 -24.85 30.17
CA SER A 16 25.33 -26.11 30.53
C SER A 16 24.03 -26.45 29.79
N GLY A 17 23.94 -27.70 29.36
CA GLY A 17 22.72 -28.35 28.94
C GLY A 17 21.70 -28.49 30.07
N SER A 18 20.43 -28.43 29.68
CA SER A 18 19.30 -28.85 30.50
C SER A 18 18.50 -29.87 29.70
N SER A 19 18.57 -31.11 30.17
CA SER A 19 17.87 -32.28 29.70
C SER A 19 16.52 -32.43 30.40
N ASN A 20 15.56 -33.03 29.68
CA ASN A 20 14.40 -33.81 30.13
C ASN A 20 13.01 -33.15 30.04
N GLY A 21 12.17 -33.75 29.18
CA GLY A 21 10.73 -33.92 29.44
C GLY A 21 9.82 -34.01 28.21
N PRO A 22 9.61 -35.19 27.59
CA PRO A 22 8.51 -35.40 26.64
C PRO A 22 7.31 -36.04 27.36
N MET A 23 6.44 -35.23 27.98
CA MET A 23 5.21 -35.78 28.59
C MET A 23 4.06 -34.76 28.65
N ARG A 24 3.69 -34.16 27.50
CA ARG A 24 2.49 -33.29 27.39
C ARG A 24 1.66 -33.45 26.11
N ILE A 25 1.87 -34.51 25.32
CA ILE A 25 1.21 -34.66 24.00
C ILE A 25 -0.09 -35.48 24.05
N LEU A 26 -0.43 -36.17 25.15
CA LEU A 26 -1.57 -37.10 25.13
C LEU A 26 -2.95 -36.54 25.52
N LEU A 27 -3.07 -35.28 25.96
CA LEU A 27 -4.35 -34.70 26.40
C LEU A 27 -5.04 -33.80 25.36
N GLY A 28 -4.38 -33.45 24.25
CA GLY A 28 -4.93 -32.57 23.21
C GLY A 28 -5.80 -33.26 22.15
N LEU A 29 -5.68 -34.58 21.98
CA LEU A 29 -6.31 -35.30 20.87
C LEU A 29 -7.76 -35.77 21.15
N VAL A 30 -8.18 -35.88 22.42
CA VAL A 30 -9.55 -36.28 22.76
C VAL A 30 -10.52 -35.09 22.73
N GLY A 31 -10.04 -33.87 22.99
CA GLY A 31 -10.88 -32.65 22.97
C GLY A 31 -11.26 -32.16 21.57
N LEU A 32 -10.41 -32.40 20.56
CA LEU A 32 -10.63 -31.91 19.19
C LEU A 32 -11.64 -32.76 18.39
N GLY A 33 -11.82 -34.04 18.75
CA GLY A 33 -12.81 -34.92 18.10
C GLY A 33 -14.26 -34.60 18.45
N LEU A 34 -14.53 -34.13 19.67
CA LEU A 34 -15.90 -33.81 20.12
C LEU A 34 -16.42 -32.47 19.57
N PHE A 35 -15.54 -31.51 19.28
CA PHE A 35 -15.95 -30.23 18.68
C PHE A 35 -16.32 -30.36 17.19
N TYR A 36 -15.70 -31.29 16.46
CA TYR A 36 -15.97 -31.49 15.03
C TYR A 36 -17.33 -32.17 14.79
N PHE A 37 -17.78 -33.04 15.69
CA PHE A 37 -19.04 -33.79 15.52
C PHE A 37 -20.29 -32.92 15.73
N PHE A 38 -20.23 -31.87 16.55
CA PHE A 38 -21.37 -30.99 16.81
C PHE A 38 -21.58 -29.90 15.74
N PHE A 39 -20.53 -29.43 15.07
CA PHE A 39 -20.67 -28.30 14.12
C PHE A 39 -21.03 -28.67 12.68
N ILE A 40 -20.90 -29.94 12.27
CA ILE A 40 -21.21 -30.34 10.88
C ILE A 40 -22.69 -30.68 10.67
N ARG A 41 -23.49 -30.85 11.73
CA ARG A 41 -24.85 -31.43 11.61
C ARG A 41 -26.02 -30.44 11.51
N THR A 42 -25.81 -29.13 11.41
CA THR A 42 -26.92 -28.16 11.42
C THR A 42 -26.82 -27.06 10.36
N VAL A 43 -26.46 -27.40 9.12
CA VAL A 43 -26.68 -26.49 7.97
C VAL A 43 -27.94 -26.95 7.22
N PRO A 44 -29.10 -26.31 7.44
CA PRO A 44 -30.30 -26.59 6.66
C PRO A 44 -30.08 -26.15 5.21
N ALA A 45 -30.47 -27.02 4.27
CA ALA A 45 -30.39 -26.77 2.83
C ALA A 45 -31.19 -25.50 2.45
N PRO A 46 -30.64 -24.62 1.59
CA PRO A 46 -31.42 -23.52 1.05
C PRO A 46 -32.46 -24.04 0.07
N ASN A 47 -33.73 -23.94 0.44
CA ASN A 47 -34.86 -24.23 -0.41
C ASN A 47 -34.83 -23.31 -1.64
N SER A 48 -34.59 -23.89 -2.81
CA SER A 48 -34.75 -23.24 -4.10
C SER A 48 -36.24 -23.13 -4.43
N SER A 49 -36.90 -22.07 -3.95
CA SER A 49 -38.19 -21.66 -4.48
C SER A 49 -37.99 -20.95 -5.82
N MET A 50 -38.33 -21.65 -6.91
CA MET A 50 -38.57 -21.03 -8.22
C MET A 50 -39.68 -19.98 -8.06
N SER A 51 -39.31 -18.70 -8.05
CA SER A 51 -40.27 -17.62 -8.26
C SER A 51 -40.61 -17.58 -9.74
N ALA A 52 -41.87 -17.88 -10.04
CA ALA A 52 -42.50 -17.67 -11.33
C ALA A 52 -42.29 -16.21 -11.78
N VAL A 53 -41.84 -16.06 -13.02
CA VAL A 53 -41.74 -14.76 -13.71
C VAL A 53 -43.16 -14.23 -13.90
N ALA A 54 -43.59 -13.35 -13.01
CA ALA A 54 -44.76 -12.51 -13.22
C ALA A 54 -44.44 -11.55 -14.38
N GLN A 55 -45.19 -11.71 -15.48
CA GLN A 55 -45.15 -10.79 -16.61
C GLN A 55 -45.46 -9.37 -16.11
N ALA A 56 -44.52 -8.46 -16.33
CA ALA A 56 -44.69 -7.05 -16.02
C ALA A 56 -45.78 -6.46 -16.94
N PRO A 57 -46.71 -5.65 -16.40
CA PRO A 57 -47.67 -4.93 -17.22
C PRO A 57 -46.96 -3.88 -18.07
N ASP A 58 -47.37 -3.79 -19.33
CA ASP A 58 -46.86 -2.83 -20.32
C ASP A 58 -46.79 -1.41 -19.75
N ALA A 59 -45.58 -0.85 -19.75
CA ALA A 59 -45.36 0.52 -19.32
C ALA A 59 -46.03 1.49 -20.29
N PRO A 60 -46.83 2.46 -19.81
CA PRO A 60 -47.46 3.45 -20.67
C PRO A 60 -46.38 4.32 -21.35
N ALA A 61 -46.57 4.54 -22.64
CA ALA A 61 -45.70 5.35 -23.49
C ALA A 61 -45.40 6.72 -22.85
N LYS A 62 -44.12 6.96 -22.55
CA LYS A 62 -43.63 8.25 -22.06
C LYS A 62 -43.84 9.32 -23.14
N THR A 63 -44.83 10.18 -22.95
CA THR A 63 -44.89 11.47 -23.65
C THR A 63 -43.65 12.30 -23.29
N PRO A 64 -42.92 12.88 -24.27
CA PRO A 64 -41.76 13.70 -23.99
C PRO A 64 -42.20 15.00 -23.30
N TYR A 65 -41.97 15.08 -21.99
CA TYR A 65 -42.13 16.30 -21.22
C TYR A 65 -41.04 17.29 -21.65
N LYS A 66 -41.36 18.18 -22.60
CA LYS A 66 -40.57 19.39 -22.86
C LYS A 66 -40.85 20.38 -21.73
N GLU A 67 -40.14 20.22 -20.62
CA GLU A 67 -40.03 21.26 -19.62
C GLU A 67 -39.32 22.46 -20.28
N LYS A 68 -40.09 23.51 -20.60
CA LYS A 68 -39.51 24.79 -20.94
C LYS A 68 -38.87 25.31 -19.65
N PHE A 69 -37.56 25.11 -19.52
CA PHE A 69 -36.77 25.86 -18.56
C PHE A 69 -36.82 27.33 -18.98
N ASP A 70 -37.69 28.09 -18.34
CA ASP A 70 -37.62 29.54 -18.36
C ASP A 70 -36.29 29.92 -17.69
N PHE A 71 -35.28 30.22 -18.51
CA PHE A 71 -34.03 30.80 -18.05
C PHE A 71 -34.37 32.15 -17.45
N LEU A 72 -34.49 32.19 -16.11
CA LEU A 72 -34.51 33.44 -15.37
C LEU A 72 -33.29 34.26 -15.83
N PRO A 73 -33.47 35.52 -16.24
CA PRO A 73 -32.36 36.37 -16.64
C PRO A 73 -31.34 36.39 -15.50
N PRO A 74 -30.03 36.27 -15.80
CA PRO A 74 -29.01 36.28 -14.77
C PRO A 74 -29.17 37.55 -13.93
N PRO A 75 -29.17 37.46 -12.59
CA PRO A 75 -29.35 38.61 -11.73
C PRO A 75 -28.33 39.69 -12.10
N SER A 76 -28.82 40.88 -12.44
CA SER A 76 -28.08 42.01 -13.01
C SER A 76 -27.15 42.74 -12.02
N THR A 77 -26.89 42.14 -10.86
CA THR A 77 -25.90 42.60 -9.88
C THR A 77 -24.73 41.63 -9.88
N SER A 78 -23.83 41.79 -10.86
CA SER A 78 -22.52 41.14 -10.90
C SER A 78 -21.61 41.77 -9.84
N THR A 79 -21.89 41.50 -8.57
CA THR A 79 -20.86 41.64 -7.54
C THR A 79 -19.89 40.49 -7.76
N GLU A 80 -18.70 40.78 -8.28
CA GLU A 80 -17.66 39.76 -8.41
C GLU A 80 -17.53 39.01 -7.07
N PRO A 81 -17.56 37.66 -7.08
CA PRO A 81 -17.43 36.92 -5.85
C PRO A 81 -16.11 37.31 -5.18
N PRO A 82 -16.08 37.45 -3.85
CA PRO A 82 -14.86 37.82 -3.13
C PRO A 82 -13.67 36.98 -3.61
N GLN A 83 -12.51 37.60 -3.82
CA GLN A 83 -11.32 36.93 -4.38
C GLN A 83 -10.97 35.64 -3.62
N ASP A 84 -11.21 35.61 -2.31
CA ASP A 84 -10.98 34.44 -1.47
C ASP A 84 -11.90 33.26 -1.81
N LEU A 85 -13.16 33.52 -2.17
CA LEU A 85 -14.09 32.47 -2.60
C LEU A 85 -13.64 31.86 -3.93
N GLN A 86 -13.11 32.68 -4.85
CA GLN A 86 -12.56 32.17 -6.10
C GLN A 86 -11.32 31.30 -5.84
N LYS A 87 -10.39 31.74 -4.97
CA LYS A 87 -9.21 30.96 -4.58
C LYS A 87 -9.60 29.61 -3.95
N MET A 88 -10.59 29.61 -3.06
CA MET A 88 -11.11 28.38 -2.45
C MET A 88 -11.69 27.41 -3.49
N ARG A 89 -12.47 27.93 -4.45
CA ARG A 89 -13.04 27.12 -5.54
C ARG A 89 -11.95 26.53 -6.43
N VAL A 90 -10.97 27.32 -6.84
CA VAL A 90 -9.84 26.85 -7.65
C VAL A 90 -9.04 25.78 -6.91
N SER A 91 -8.76 25.99 -5.62
CA SER A 91 -8.08 25.00 -4.78
C SER A 91 -8.88 23.69 -4.66
N ALA A 92 -10.19 23.77 -4.47
CA ALA A 92 -11.06 22.59 -4.43
C ALA A 92 -11.09 21.82 -5.76
N LEU A 93 -11.11 22.54 -6.90
CA LEU A 93 -11.04 21.92 -8.22
C LEU A 93 -9.70 21.22 -8.45
N LYS A 94 -8.58 21.85 -8.05
CA LYS A 94 -7.25 21.25 -8.12
C LYS A 94 -7.14 20.02 -7.22
N ASN A 95 -7.66 20.08 -6.00
CA ASN A 95 -7.71 18.91 -5.10
C ASN A 95 -8.47 17.75 -5.73
N ARG A 96 -9.61 18.00 -6.39
CA ARG A 96 -10.36 16.97 -7.10
C ARG A 96 -9.59 16.42 -8.30
N LEU A 97 -8.95 17.29 -9.08
CA LEU A 97 -8.17 16.92 -10.27
C LEU A 97 -7.01 15.98 -9.92
N TYR A 98 -6.33 16.24 -8.80
CA TYR A 98 -5.17 15.47 -8.36
C TYR A 98 -5.51 14.40 -7.30
N GLU A 99 -6.80 14.13 -7.09
CA GLU A 99 -7.31 13.17 -6.11
C GLU A 99 -6.65 13.33 -4.73
N ILE A 100 -6.57 14.59 -4.28
CA ILE A 100 -5.97 14.94 -2.99
C ILE A 100 -6.95 14.58 -1.88
N GLU A 101 -6.56 13.58 -1.10
CA GLU A 101 -7.29 13.11 0.07
C GLU A 101 -6.51 13.45 1.33
N SER A 102 -7.21 13.64 2.46
CA SER A 102 -6.52 13.89 3.73
C SER A 102 -7.20 13.23 4.92
N ILE A 103 -6.39 12.80 5.89
CA ILE A 103 -6.83 12.34 7.21
C ILE A 103 -6.20 13.17 8.30
N LYS A 104 -6.99 13.46 9.33
CA LYS A 104 -6.45 13.98 10.58
C LYS A 104 -5.69 12.87 11.29
N LEU A 105 -4.45 13.15 11.65
CA LEU A 105 -3.60 12.24 12.42
C LEU A 105 -3.82 12.46 13.91
N GLU A 106 -3.65 11.40 14.66
CA GLU A 106 -3.61 11.45 16.11
C GLU A 106 -2.16 11.66 16.57
N SER A 107 -1.97 12.45 17.62
CA SER A 107 -0.67 12.64 18.25
C SER A 107 -0.76 12.17 19.70
N ASP A 108 0.24 11.41 20.14
CA ASP A 108 0.33 10.83 21.48
C ASP A 108 1.78 10.87 21.94
N ASN A 109 2.05 11.48 23.09
CA ASN A 109 3.40 11.63 23.66
C ASN A 109 4.46 12.23 22.68
N GLY A 110 4.05 13.18 21.84
CA GLY A 110 4.94 13.80 20.85
C GLY A 110 5.22 12.95 19.60
N GLU A 111 4.57 11.80 19.47
CA GLU A 111 4.60 10.96 18.27
C GLU A 111 3.29 11.09 17.50
N THR A 112 3.38 11.19 16.18
CA THR A 112 2.23 11.14 15.28
C THR A 112 1.95 9.69 14.89
N LYS A 113 0.69 9.27 15.04
CA LYS A 113 0.20 7.94 14.68
C LYS A 113 -0.35 7.94 13.26
N ILE A 114 0.20 7.08 12.41
CA ILE A 114 -0.21 6.91 11.02
C ILE A 114 -0.76 5.49 10.85
N PRO A 115 -2.10 5.31 10.87
CA PRO A 115 -2.73 4.02 10.66
C PRO A 115 -2.68 3.64 9.18
N LEU A 116 -2.18 2.44 8.90
CA LEU A 116 -2.02 1.88 7.56
C LEU A 116 -2.61 0.47 7.50
N LYS A 117 -3.44 0.21 6.51
CA LYS A 117 -4.04 -1.08 6.20
C LYS A 117 -3.47 -1.60 4.89
N PHE A 118 -2.95 -2.81 4.92
CA PHE A 118 -2.45 -3.52 3.76
C PHE A 118 -3.45 -4.55 3.31
N LEU A 119 -3.75 -4.55 2.01
CA LEU A 119 -4.62 -5.50 1.35
C LEU A 119 -3.93 -6.03 0.09
N ALA A 120 -4.03 -7.33 -0.15
CA ALA A 120 -3.70 -7.89 -1.45
C ALA A 120 -4.90 -7.74 -2.40
N GLU A 121 -4.67 -7.21 -3.60
CA GLU A 121 -5.71 -7.04 -4.61
C GLU A 121 -5.47 -7.99 -5.78
N LYS A 122 -6.40 -8.90 -6.01
CA LYS A 122 -6.30 -9.85 -7.12
C LYS A 122 -6.70 -9.18 -8.43
N ARG A 123 -5.85 -9.24 -9.46
CA ARG A 123 -6.14 -8.73 -10.81
C ARG A 123 -6.09 -9.83 -11.86
N TRP A 124 -7.02 -9.80 -12.81
CA TRP A 124 -7.14 -10.84 -13.82
C TRP A 124 -6.08 -10.67 -14.90
N CYS A 125 -5.13 -11.61 -14.97
CA CYS A 125 -4.11 -11.70 -16.01
C CYS A 125 -3.23 -10.45 -16.10
N GLU A 126 -3.05 -9.77 -14.98
CA GLU A 126 -2.22 -8.58 -14.82
C GLU A 126 -1.26 -8.82 -13.67
N GLY A 127 0.05 -8.70 -13.94
CA GLY A 127 1.06 -8.74 -12.90
C GLY A 127 0.98 -7.51 -12.00
N GLY A 128 1.24 -7.71 -10.71
CA GLY A 128 1.24 -6.64 -9.72
C GLY A 128 2.51 -6.58 -8.87
N ASP A 129 2.49 -5.68 -7.89
CA ASP A 129 3.59 -5.43 -6.98
C ASP A 129 3.98 -6.73 -6.25
N LEU A 130 3.00 -7.49 -5.73
CA LEU A 130 3.28 -8.71 -4.96
C LEU A 130 3.85 -9.84 -5.81
N ASP A 131 3.54 -9.91 -7.11
CA ASP A 131 4.18 -10.88 -8.00
C ASP A 131 5.67 -10.58 -8.15
N THR A 132 6.02 -9.29 -8.31
CA THR A 132 7.42 -8.85 -8.36
C THR A 132 8.16 -9.23 -7.07
N PHE A 133 7.50 -9.08 -5.92
CA PHE A 133 8.09 -9.43 -4.63
C PHE A 133 8.29 -10.94 -4.53
N ASP A 134 7.35 -11.73 -5.04
CA ASP A 134 7.40 -13.20 -5.05
C ASP A 134 8.56 -13.74 -5.89
N TYR A 135 8.84 -13.12 -7.03
CA TYR A 135 9.98 -13.53 -7.86
C TYR A 135 11.33 -13.22 -7.19
N LEU A 136 11.39 -12.16 -6.37
CA LEU A 136 12.61 -11.73 -5.69
C LEU A 136 12.88 -12.51 -4.39
N ILE A 137 11.84 -12.78 -3.60
CA ILE A 137 11.95 -13.39 -2.27
C ILE A 137 11.94 -14.92 -2.39
N ALA A 138 12.97 -15.58 -1.87
CA ALA A 138 13.09 -17.04 -1.98
C ALA A 138 12.17 -17.81 -1.02
N ASP A 139 12.05 -17.35 0.23
CA ASP A 139 11.18 -17.93 1.25
C ASP A 139 10.06 -16.95 1.60
N LYS A 140 8.82 -17.31 1.26
CA LYS A 140 7.64 -16.46 1.50
C LYS A 140 7.38 -16.21 2.98
N LYS A 141 7.94 -17.03 3.89
CA LYS A 141 7.82 -16.92 5.34
C LYS A 141 8.95 -16.13 5.99
N SER A 142 10.03 -15.82 5.26
CA SER A 142 11.13 -15.05 5.82
C SER A 142 10.71 -13.60 6.07
N ASN A 143 11.17 -13.02 7.18
CA ASN A 143 10.91 -11.62 7.54
C ASN A 143 11.87 -10.66 6.81
N GLU A 144 12.03 -10.86 5.50
CA GLU A 144 12.92 -10.08 4.64
C GLU A 144 12.26 -8.81 4.09
N ILE A 145 10.96 -8.59 4.30
CA ILE A 145 10.29 -7.37 3.84
C ILE A 145 10.31 -6.35 4.95
N LEU A 146 10.81 -5.16 4.64
CA LEU A 146 10.81 -4.02 5.54
C LEU A 146 9.87 -2.95 5.00
N ILE A 147 8.98 -2.49 5.87
CA ILE A 147 8.07 -1.38 5.63
C ILE A 147 8.45 -0.24 6.57
N THR A 148 8.67 0.95 6.03
CA THR A 148 8.97 2.14 6.82
C THR A 148 8.20 3.37 6.31
N ILE A 149 7.84 4.26 7.24
CA ILE A 149 7.44 5.62 6.93
C ILE A 149 8.56 6.54 7.43
N GLU A 150 9.20 7.24 6.50
CA GLU A 150 10.39 8.06 6.79
C GLU A 150 10.24 9.45 6.17
N THR A 151 10.82 10.47 6.80
CA THR A 151 10.89 11.81 6.20
C THR A 151 11.86 11.79 5.02
N LEU A 152 11.53 12.47 3.93
CA LEU A 152 12.43 12.56 2.77
C LEU A 152 13.63 13.47 3.00
N THR A 153 13.51 14.47 3.88
CA THR A 153 14.55 15.48 4.11
C THR A 153 15.41 15.19 5.32
N SER A 154 14.81 14.73 6.41
CA SER A 154 15.52 14.51 7.66
C SER A 154 16.06 13.09 7.76
N THR A 155 17.02 12.89 8.67
CA THR A 155 17.51 11.56 9.05
C THR A 155 16.60 10.90 10.09
N GLN A 156 15.52 11.56 10.50
CA GLN A 156 14.55 11.04 11.44
C GLN A 156 13.84 9.84 10.81
N ARG A 157 13.91 8.72 11.53
CA ARG A 157 13.32 7.46 11.11
C ARG A 157 12.08 7.24 11.95
N GLY A 158 10.99 6.89 11.29
CA GLY A 158 9.80 6.41 11.97
C GLY A 158 9.96 4.96 12.40
N ASP A 159 8.86 4.43 12.91
CA ASP A 159 8.69 3.00 13.14
C ASP A 159 9.05 2.18 11.90
N ARG A 160 9.59 1.00 12.17
CA ARG A 160 9.96 0.02 11.15
C ARG A 160 9.19 -1.25 11.40
N PHE A 161 8.66 -1.83 10.34
CA PHE A 161 7.90 -3.06 10.42
C PHE A 161 8.50 -4.10 9.50
N LYS A 162 9.06 -5.16 10.09
CA LYS A 162 9.53 -6.34 9.35
C LYS A 162 8.38 -7.32 9.22
N THR A 163 8.19 -7.84 8.02
CA THR A 163 7.14 -8.79 7.71
C THR A 163 7.59 -9.76 6.63
N SER A 164 6.75 -10.75 6.36
CA SER A 164 6.94 -11.74 5.31
C SER A 164 6.06 -11.46 4.10
N LEU A 165 6.38 -12.08 2.97
CA LEU A 165 5.54 -11.99 1.79
C LEU A 165 4.16 -12.64 2.04
N GLU A 166 4.11 -13.74 2.78
CA GLU A 166 2.86 -14.38 3.19
C GLU A 166 1.95 -13.42 3.97
N ASN A 167 2.49 -12.61 4.88
CA ASN A 167 1.71 -11.61 5.61
C ASN A 167 1.18 -10.50 4.70
N LEU A 168 1.93 -10.07 3.70
CA LEU A 168 1.43 -9.10 2.72
C LEU A 168 0.24 -9.65 1.93
N TYR A 169 0.30 -10.92 1.50
CA TYR A 169 -0.82 -11.58 0.81
C TYR A 169 -2.06 -11.71 1.70
N ARG A 170 -1.88 -12.00 2.99
CA ARG A 170 -2.99 -12.08 3.96
C ARG A 170 -3.61 -10.71 4.26
N GLY A 171 -2.83 -9.64 4.14
CA GLY A 171 -3.19 -8.31 4.60
C GLY A 171 -3.08 -8.17 6.11
N PHE A 172 -2.89 -6.94 6.57
CA PHE A 172 -2.80 -6.61 8.00
C PHE A 172 -2.97 -5.10 8.23
N ASP A 173 -3.25 -4.73 9.47
CA ASP A 173 -3.29 -3.35 9.92
C ASP A 173 -2.05 -3.02 10.75
N LYS A 174 -1.46 -1.85 10.55
CA LYS A 174 -0.28 -1.37 11.26
C LYS A 174 -0.36 0.13 11.48
N THR A 175 -0.24 0.54 12.74
CA THR A 175 -0.01 1.96 13.08
C THR A 175 1.48 2.20 13.20
N PHE A 176 1.99 3.14 12.39
CA PHE A 176 3.35 3.66 12.47
C PHE A 176 3.38 4.87 13.39
N LYS A 177 4.43 4.97 14.20
CA LYS A 177 4.71 6.16 15.00
C LYS A 177 5.90 6.91 14.43
N LEU A 178 5.78 8.23 14.36
CA LEU A 178 6.82 9.11 13.87
C LEU A 178 6.77 10.43 14.62
N SER A 179 7.88 10.82 15.22
CA SER A 179 8.03 12.17 15.76
C SER A 179 8.24 13.13 14.58
N LEU A 180 7.27 13.98 14.32
CA LEU A 180 7.33 15.00 13.27
C LEU A 180 7.68 16.35 13.90
N ARG A 181 8.42 17.19 13.18
CA ARG A 181 8.57 18.59 13.58
C ARG A 181 7.33 19.34 13.06
N ASN A 182 6.89 20.40 13.74
CA ASN A 182 5.64 21.15 13.43
C ASN A 182 5.66 21.92 12.09
N ASN A 183 6.18 21.34 11.01
CA ASN A 183 6.32 21.92 9.69
C ASN A 183 5.70 21.00 8.63
N PRO A 184 5.38 21.52 7.42
CA PRO A 184 5.07 20.65 6.31
C PRO A 184 6.25 19.71 6.05
N GLU A 185 6.01 18.41 6.21
CA GLU A 185 7.01 17.37 6.00
C GLU A 185 6.55 16.40 4.91
N SER A 186 7.44 16.17 3.94
CA SER A 186 7.25 15.13 2.94
C SER A 186 7.68 13.79 3.52
N LEU A 187 6.75 12.85 3.59
CA LEU A 187 6.97 11.48 4.03
C LEU A 187 7.01 10.53 2.84
N GLY A 188 7.82 9.48 2.97
CA GLY A 188 7.83 8.35 2.06
C GLY A 188 7.40 7.09 2.78
N LEU A 189 6.38 6.41 2.27
CA LEU A 189 6.12 5.01 2.60
C LEU A 189 6.95 4.14 1.67
N PHE A 190 7.88 3.40 2.24
CA PHE A 190 8.76 2.50 1.52
C PHE A 190 8.42 1.06 1.88
N ILE A 191 8.38 0.19 0.86
CA ILE A 191 8.49 -1.26 1.05
C ILE A 191 9.74 -1.69 0.31
N CYS A 192 10.64 -2.38 1.01
CA CYS A 192 11.89 -2.84 0.42
C CYS A 192 12.24 -4.24 0.94
N ARG A 193 13.08 -4.93 0.19
CA ARG A 193 13.74 -6.13 0.71
C ARG A 193 14.90 -5.73 1.63
N ASP A 194 15.02 -6.39 2.77
CA ASP A 194 16.02 -6.19 3.82
C ASP A 194 16.69 -7.51 4.19
N SER A 195 17.23 -8.20 3.18
CA SER A 195 17.84 -9.53 3.35
C SER A 195 19.05 -9.52 4.30
N GLU A 196 19.80 -8.42 4.31
CA GLU A 196 20.93 -8.23 5.22
C GLU A 196 20.53 -7.70 6.61
N GLY A 197 19.25 -7.43 6.83
CA GLY A 197 18.75 -6.97 8.13
C GLY A 197 19.17 -5.55 8.54
N LYS A 198 19.60 -4.71 7.59
CA LYS A 198 20.07 -3.32 7.83
C LYS A 198 18.98 -2.41 8.40
N GLY A 199 17.70 -2.78 8.27
CA GLY A 199 16.59 -2.06 8.88
C GLY A 199 16.41 -0.65 8.30
N ARG A 200 16.67 -0.44 7.01
CA ARG A 200 16.39 0.81 6.30
C ARG A 200 16.01 0.52 4.85
N CYS A 201 15.08 1.29 4.29
CA CYS A 201 14.81 1.25 2.85
C CYS A 201 15.60 2.31 2.08
N ARG A 202 15.79 3.48 2.67
CA ARG A 202 16.52 4.58 2.05
C ARG A 202 17.96 4.18 1.71
N GLY A 203 18.36 4.47 0.47
CA GLY A 203 19.68 4.14 -0.07
C GLY A 203 19.78 2.75 -0.71
N LYS A 204 18.70 1.95 -0.71
CA LYS A 204 18.60 0.74 -1.54
C LYS A 204 18.40 1.11 -3.00
N GLU A 205 18.72 0.16 -3.88
CA GLU A 205 18.61 0.34 -5.32
C GLU A 205 17.13 0.51 -5.71
N VAL A 206 16.84 1.51 -6.54
CA VAL A 206 15.51 1.74 -7.11
C VAL A 206 15.57 1.33 -8.57
N ILE A 207 14.66 0.45 -8.96
CA ILE A 207 14.57 -0.11 -10.30
C ILE A 207 13.09 -0.29 -10.64
N SER A 208 12.70 -0.10 -11.90
CA SER A 208 11.30 -0.28 -12.27
C SER A 208 10.89 -1.76 -12.18
N HIS A 209 9.61 -2.03 -11.90
CA HIS A 209 9.10 -3.41 -11.86
C HIS A 209 9.33 -4.16 -13.18
N GLY A 210 9.21 -3.47 -14.33
CA GLY A 210 9.45 -4.09 -15.64
C GLY A 210 10.90 -4.49 -15.84
N GLU A 211 11.85 -3.63 -15.45
CA GLU A 211 13.28 -3.95 -15.55
C GLU A 211 13.68 -5.04 -14.54
N LEU A 212 13.18 -4.96 -13.31
CA LEU A 212 13.41 -6.01 -12.30
C LEU A 212 12.88 -7.37 -12.78
N SER A 213 11.68 -7.39 -13.37
CA SER A 213 11.10 -8.62 -13.95
C SER A 213 11.96 -9.17 -15.08
N ARG A 214 12.50 -8.31 -15.96
CA ARG A 214 13.42 -8.70 -17.02
C ARG A 214 14.69 -9.35 -16.47
N LEU A 215 15.32 -8.73 -15.47
CA LEU A 215 16.52 -9.26 -14.81
C LEU A 215 16.28 -10.56 -14.04
N LEU A 216 15.07 -10.76 -13.50
CA LEU A 216 14.69 -12.00 -12.82
C LEU A 216 14.36 -13.15 -13.80
N ALA A 217 13.95 -12.82 -15.02
CA ALA A 217 13.66 -13.78 -16.09
C ALA A 217 14.93 -14.27 -16.81
N ASP A 218 15.97 -13.44 -16.87
CA ASP A 218 17.25 -13.76 -17.50
C ASP A 218 18.13 -14.64 -16.59
N PRO A 219 18.49 -15.88 -17.01
CA PRO A 219 19.31 -16.79 -16.23
C PRO A 219 20.65 -16.23 -15.78
N ASP A 220 21.27 -15.36 -16.60
CA ASP A 220 22.62 -14.83 -16.34
C ASP A 220 22.61 -13.78 -15.22
N THR A 221 21.51 -13.04 -15.09
CA THR A 221 21.37 -11.96 -14.11
C THR A 221 20.50 -12.30 -12.91
N LYS A 222 19.69 -13.37 -12.99
CA LYS A 222 18.75 -13.80 -11.94
C LYS A 222 19.38 -13.99 -10.57
N THR A 223 20.51 -14.71 -10.49
CA THR A 223 21.16 -15.01 -9.20
C THR A 223 21.65 -13.75 -8.51
N LEU A 224 22.34 -12.87 -9.25
CA LEU A 224 22.84 -11.60 -8.72
C LEU A 224 21.67 -10.71 -8.29
N THR A 225 20.62 -10.62 -9.12
CA THR A 225 19.42 -9.84 -8.82
C THR A 225 18.74 -10.32 -7.53
N LYS A 226 18.64 -11.64 -7.32
CA LYS A 226 18.11 -12.22 -6.07
C LYS A 226 19.00 -12.04 -4.84
N THR A 227 20.22 -11.52 -4.96
CA THR A 227 21.07 -11.19 -3.80
C THR A 227 20.99 -9.72 -3.38
N LYS A 228 20.37 -8.87 -4.20
CA LYS A 228 20.29 -7.43 -3.94
C LYS A 228 19.03 -7.05 -3.14
N ASP A 229 19.17 -5.96 -2.41
CA ASP A 229 18.11 -5.30 -1.67
C ASP A 229 17.58 -4.11 -2.47
N TYR A 230 16.33 -4.19 -2.93
CA TYR A 230 15.66 -3.17 -3.73
C TYR A 230 14.56 -2.46 -2.95
N ILE A 231 14.28 -1.21 -3.31
CA ILE A 231 13.00 -0.55 -2.99
C ILE A 231 11.98 -1.09 -3.98
N LEU A 232 10.91 -1.70 -3.47
CA LEU A 232 9.89 -2.39 -4.25
C LEU A 232 8.57 -1.62 -4.30
N TYR A 233 8.37 -0.67 -3.38
CA TYR A 233 7.22 0.21 -3.38
C TYR A 233 7.61 1.56 -2.80
N PHE A 234 7.04 2.62 -3.36
CA PHE A 234 7.15 3.95 -2.80
C PHE A 234 5.85 4.74 -3.01
N GLN A 235 5.40 5.42 -1.96
CA GLN A 235 4.36 6.44 -2.05
C GLN A 235 4.78 7.67 -1.26
N ASN A 236 4.54 8.85 -1.82
CA ASN A 236 4.74 10.10 -1.13
C ASN A 236 3.46 10.55 -0.41
N PHE A 237 3.64 11.05 0.81
CA PHE A 237 2.63 11.74 1.58
C PHE A 237 3.16 13.09 2.03
N VAL A 238 2.25 14.01 2.32
CA VAL A 238 2.57 15.31 2.90
C VAL A 238 1.88 15.40 4.25
N VAL A 239 2.61 15.72 5.31
CA VAL A 239 2.00 16.04 6.60
C VAL A 239 2.03 17.53 6.83
N ARG A 240 0.87 18.12 7.10
CA ARG A 240 0.72 19.54 7.45
C ARG A 240 -0.46 19.74 8.39
N ASP A 241 -0.30 20.58 9.39
CA ASP A 241 -1.35 20.97 10.34
C ASP A 241 -2.06 19.75 10.98
N GLY A 242 -1.28 18.72 11.34
CA GLY A 242 -1.78 17.47 11.92
C GLY A 242 -2.60 16.61 10.96
N LYS A 243 -2.52 16.86 9.65
CA LYS A 243 -3.17 16.05 8.61
C LYS A 243 -2.13 15.38 7.73
N LEU A 244 -2.36 14.11 7.39
CA LEU A 244 -1.67 13.45 6.31
C LEU A 244 -2.48 13.61 5.04
N ILE A 245 -1.79 14.02 3.98
CA ILE A 245 -2.33 14.27 2.66
C ILE A 245 -1.73 13.23 1.71
N ALA A 246 -2.61 12.49 1.05
CA ALA A 246 -2.29 11.61 -0.05
C ALA A 246 -2.77 12.25 -1.35
N PHE A 247 -2.09 11.94 -2.45
CA PHE A 247 -2.46 12.43 -3.77
C PHE A 247 -2.07 11.39 -4.80
N ASN A 248 -2.81 11.36 -5.90
CA ASN A 248 -2.49 10.47 -7.01
C ASN A 248 -1.25 11.00 -7.74
N ASN A 249 -0.36 10.09 -8.10
CA ASN A 249 0.89 10.32 -8.81
C ASN A 249 0.97 9.52 -10.12
N ASN A 250 -0.07 8.74 -10.44
CA ASN A 250 -0.14 7.92 -11.64
C ASN A 250 -0.71 8.70 -12.82
N ASP A 251 -0.13 8.46 -14.00
CA ASP A 251 -0.63 8.92 -15.30
C ASP A 251 -0.86 10.44 -15.43
N ILE A 252 -0.14 11.23 -14.63
CA ILE A 252 -0.15 12.69 -14.71
C ILE A 252 0.79 13.16 -15.84
N SER A 253 0.29 14.02 -16.73
CA SER A 253 1.12 14.64 -17.78
C SER A 253 2.24 15.50 -17.20
N LYS A 254 3.22 15.91 -18.02
CA LYS A 254 4.29 16.81 -17.58
C LYS A 254 3.74 18.16 -17.09
N GLU A 255 2.74 18.69 -17.79
CA GLU A 255 2.04 19.92 -17.43
C GLU A 255 1.25 19.73 -16.13
N GLY A 256 0.57 18.58 -16.00
CA GLY A 256 -0.15 18.21 -14.78
C GLY A 256 0.78 18.07 -13.59
N THR A 257 1.98 17.52 -13.78
CA THR A 257 3.02 17.37 -12.74
C THR A 257 3.48 18.73 -12.25
N ARG A 258 3.75 19.68 -13.16
CA ARG A 258 4.10 21.05 -12.80
C ARG A 258 2.96 21.73 -12.03
N GLY A 259 1.72 21.55 -12.49
CA GLY A 259 0.53 22.09 -11.82
C GLY A 259 0.32 21.52 -10.42
N LEU A 260 0.49 20.20 -10.26
CA LEU A 260 0.45 19.53 -8.96
C LEU A 260 1.53 20.06 -8.03
N ARG A 261 2.78 20.15 -8.51
CA ARG A 261 3.89 20.71 -7.73
C ARG A 261 3.58 22.11 -7.21
N THR A 262 3.18 23.01 -8.11
CA THR A 262 2.81 24.39 -7.74
C THR A 262 1.64 24.40 -6.75
N HIS A 263 0.63 23.56 -6.95
CA HIS A 263 -0.50 23.45 -6.02
C HIS A 263 -0.06 22.94 -4.64
N LEU A 264 0.82 21.95 -4.57
CA LEU A 264 1.34 21.42 -3.30
C LEU A 264 2.22 22.44 -2.57
N GLU A 265 2.98 23.24 -3.30
CA GLU A 265 3.77 24.35 -2.76
C GLU A 265 2.85 25.45 -2.21
N GLU A 266 1.90 25.94 -3.00
CA GLU A 266 0.99 27.03 -2.63
C GLU A 266 0.03 26.63 -1.50
N ALA A 267 -0.62 25.48 -1.62
CA ALA A 267 -1.66 25.06 -0.68
C ALA A 267 -1.09 24.37 0.56
N PHE A 268 0.00 23.61 0.40
CA PHE A 268 0.54 22.75 1.47
C PHE A 268 1.99 23.07 1.85
N GLY A 269 2.66 24.02 1.21
CA GLY A 269 4.00 24.46 1.63
C GLY A 269 5.06 23.39 1.39
N VAL A 270 4.81 22.45 0.48
CA VAL A 270 5.76 21.41 0.10
C VAL A 270 6.91 22.05 -0.67
N LYS A 271 8.15 21.76 -0.27
CA LYS A 271 9.33 22.24 -0.98
C LYS A 271 9.43 21.56 -2.34
N THR A 272 9.70 22.33 -3.39
CA THR A 272 9.93 21.82 -4.74
C THR A 272 10.96 20.68 -4.79
N ALA A 273 12.07 20.81 -4.05
CA ALA A 273 13.10 19.76 -4.00
C ALA A 273 12.60 18.43 -3.42
N ASP A 274 11.71 18.47 -2.42
CA ASP A 274 11.15 17.28 -1.79
C ASP A 274 10.16 16.59 -2.74
N PHE A 275 9.34 17.39 -3.42
CA PHE A 275 8.44 16.91 -4.47
C PHE A 275 9.22 16.25 -5.60
N ASP A 276 10.24 16.92 -6.15
CA ASP A 276 11.00 16.40 -7.30
C ASP A 276 11.74 15.08 -6.93
N ALA A 277 12.28 15.00 -5.71
CA ALA A 277 12.92 13.77 -5.20
C ALA A 277 11.92 12.61 -5.06
N ALA A 278 10.74 12.88 -4.49
CA ALA A 278 9.67 11.91 -4.37
C ALA A 278 9.14 11.48 -5.75
N TRP A 279 8.93 12.44 -6.64
CA TRP A 279 8.40 12.24 -7.98
C TRP A 279 9.32 11.33 -8.82
N LYS A 280 10.64 11.51 -8.70
CA LYS A 280 11.62 10.63 -9.35
C LYS A 280 11.48 9.17 -8.93
N ILE A 281 11.25 8.91 -7.65
CA ILE A 281 11.10 7.53 -7.15
C ILE A 281 9.73 6.98 -7.58
N ASN A 282 8.66 7.76 -7.42
CA ASN A 282 7.30 7.40 -7.85
C ASN A 282 7.24 7.05 -9.33
N THR A 283 7.84 7.85 -10.20
CA THR A 283 7.83 7.60 -11.65
C THR A 283 8.64 6.38 -12.06
N MET A 284 9.71 6.06 -11.33
CA MET A 284 10.52 4.88 -11.59
C MET A 284 9.81 3.59 -11.17
N LEU A 285 9.18 3.60 -9.98
CA LEU A 285 8.48 2.42 -9.46
C LEU A 285 7.07 2.29 -10.03
N ARG A 286 6.36 3.37 -10.34
CA ARG A 286 4.94 3.35 -10.76
C ARG A 286 4.04 2.55 -9.81
N SER A 287 4.34 2.66 -8.52
CA SER A 287 3.60 1.98 -7.46
C SER A 287 2.13 2.39 -7.45
N VAL A 288 1.23 1.48 -7.07
CA VAL A 288 -0.19 1.81 -6.94
C VAL A 288 -0.40 2.83 -5.80
N PRO A 289 -1.13 3.95 -6.04
CA PRO A 289 -1.33 4.97 -5.04
C PRO A 289 -2.13 4.42 -3.87
N ALA A 290 -1.67 4.73 -2.66
CA ALA A 290 -2.44 4.46 -1.46
C ALA A 290 -3.65 5.40 -1.39
N LYS A 291 -4.79 4.88 -0.93
CA LYS A 291 -6.03 5.62 -0.75
C LYS A 291 -6.27 5.92 0.72
N ILE A 292 -7.08 6.93 0.99
CA ILE A 292 -7.56 7.21 2.34
C ILE A 292 -8.99 6.69 2.46
N GLU A 293 -9.16 5.63 3.25
CA GLU A 293 -10.46 4.96 3.46
C GLU A 293 -10.69 4.80 4.98
N ALA A 294 -11.88 5.13 5.48
CA ALA A 294 -12.27 4.92 6.88
C ALA A 294 -11.26 5.46 7.93
N LYS A 295 -10.71 6.66 7.71
CA LYS A 295 -9.72 7.35 8.58
C LYS A 295 -8.34 6.68 8.67
N GLN A 296 -7.99 5.81 7.73
CA GLN A 296 -6.66 5.23 7.63
C GLN A 296 -6.17 5.19 6.18
N ILE A 297 -4.86 5.07 6.01
CA ILE A 297 -4.28 4.84 4.70
C ILE A 297 -4.54 3.37 4.35
N THR A 298 -5.06 3.10 3.16
CA THR A 298 -5.28 1.76 2.62
C THR A 298 -4.41 1.56 1.40
N LEU A 299 -3.48 0.61 1.50
CA LEU A 299 -2.60 0.21 0.42
C LEU A 299 -3.04 -1.15 -0.12
N LYS A 300 -3.55 -1.13 -1.35
CA LYS A 300 -3.96 -2.32 -2.12
C LYS A 300 -2.82 -2.71 -3.06
N LEU A 301 -2.07 -3.75 -2.70
CA LEU A 301 -0.95 -4.26 -3.50
C LEU A 301 -1.47 -5.32 -4.48
N PRO A 302 -1.39 -5.07 -5.79
CA PRO A 302 -1.94 -5.99 -6.77
C PRO A 302 -1.11 -7.28 -6.90
N TYR A 303 -1.78 -8.36 -7.30
CA TYR A 303 -1.17 -9.62 -7.73
C TYR A 303 -2.01 -10.30 -8.80
N ASN A 304 -1.36 -11.12 -9.63
CA ASN A 304 -2.01 -11.84 -10.71
C ASN A 304 -2.90 -12.97 -10.18
N ASP A 305 -4.12 -13.06 -10.71
CA ASP A 305 -5.02 -14.17 -10.42
C ASP A 305 -4.37 -15.51 -10.82
N PRO A 306 -4.18 -16.47 -9.89
CA PRO A 306 -3.51 -17.74 -10.19
C PRO A 306 -4.15 -18.55 -11.31
N ARG A 307 -5.43 -18.33 -11.62
CA ARG A 307 -6.17 -18.97 -12.72
C ARG A 307 -5.69 -18.52 -14.11
N CYS A 308 -4.98 -17.40 -14.20
CA CYS A 308 -4.38 -16.92 -15.44
C CYS A 308 -3.07 -17.63 -15.79
N LEU A 309 -2.48 -18.38 -14.86
CA LEU A 309 -1.23 -19.09 -15.10
C LEU A 309 -1.47 -20.35 -15.97
N PRO A 310 -0.64 -20.60 -16.99
CA PRO A 310 -0.73 -21.81 -17.80
C PRO A 310 -0.58 -23.04 -16.90
N GLY A 311 -1.58 -23.93 -16.92
CA GLY A 311 -1.66 -25.13 -16.05
C GLY A 311 -2.71 -25.05 -14.94
N ASN A 312 -3.24 -23.86 -14.62
CA ASN A 312 -4.30 -23.66 -13.61
C ASN A 312 -5.67 -23.37 -14.23
N ARG A 313 -5.83 -23.58 -15.55
CA ARG A 313 -7.14 -23.45 -16.20
C ARG A 313 -7.98 -24.63 -15.77
N GLU A 314 -9.01 -24.36 -14.98
CA GLU A 314 -10.11 -25.29 -14.76
C GLU A 314 -10.64 -25.71 -16.14
N PRO A 315 -10.78 -27.02 -16.43
CA PRO A 315 -11.27 -27.47 -17.73
C PRO A 315 -12.61 -26.79 -18.01
N ALA A 316 -12.77 -26.27 -19.22
CA ALA A 316 -14.04 -25.68 -19.63
C ALA A 316 -15.15 -26.69 -19.37
N PRO A 317 -16.33 -26.25 -18.84
CA PRO A 317 -17.45 -27.14 -18.68
C PRO A 317 -17.73 -27.82 -20.02
N ALA A 318 -17.92 -29.15 -19.99
CA ALA A 318 -18.21 -29.91 -21.18
C ALA A 318 -19.44 -29.30 -21.87
N PRO A 319 -19.43 -29.13 -23.21
CA PRO A 319 -20.63 -28.72 -23.91
C PRO A 319 -21.74 -29.74 -23.65
N GLU A 320 -22.91 -29.25 -23.25
CA GLU A 320 -24.15 -30.04 -23.14
C GLU A 320 -24.63 -30.57 -24.49
#